data_AF-A0A439ZCW9-F1
#
_entry.id   AF-A0A439ZCW9-F1
#
_cell.length_a   1.000
_cell.length_b   1.000
_cell.length_c   1.000
_cell.angle_alpha   90.00
_cell.angle_beta   90.00
_cell.angle_gamma   90.00
#
_symmetry.space_group_name_H-M   'P 1'
#
loop_
_entity.id
_entity.type
_entity.pdbx_description
1 polymer ?
#
loop_
_entity_poly.entity_id
_entity_poly.type
_entity_poly.pdbx_seq_one_letter_code
_entity_poly.pdbx_strand_id
1 'polypeptide(L)'
;MATASVSGSREKELWRRLGEVNDPELDEPITEMGFVEHVAVADDGGVQVDFRLPTYWCSPNFAFLMLDGVRKALDQLSWSPAYRVKLHDHMFAEEVNRGIQAGKAFGEIFGELAGALDLAGLKETFAIKAFKRRQEAVLRGLRQHGLTDRDILAMDLPAYDVARFEPGEAAKQKPRYRAALLERFPDRQADDPVFVTWEGQSIPVGALGAHLAELRGVRVNMEFNGALCRGLKQTRYKELDVVDGEPTLVDFIMNRVPARAAPTA
;
A
#
# COMPACT_ATOMS: atom_id res chain seq x y z
N MET A 1 25.93 -23.86 7.42
CA MET A 1 24.74 -24.16 6.58
C MET A 1 23.40 -23.79 7.24
N ALA A 2 23.26 -23.76 8.57
CA ALA A 2 21.99 -23.38 9.24
C ALA A 2 21.69 -21.86 9.25
N THR A 3 22.71 -20.99 9.24
CA THR A 3 22.54 -19.53 9.25
C THR A 3 21.92 -18.99 7.95
N ALA A 4 22.29 -19.58 6.80
CA ALA A 4 21.73 -19.23 5.50
C ALA A 4 20.23 -19.58 5.38
N SER A 5 19.78 -20.68 5.99
CA SER A 5 18.36 -21.06 5.95
C SER A 5 17.49 -20.19 6.87
N VAL A 6 18.04 -19.76 8.02
CA VAL A 6 17.35 -18.85 8.94
C VAL A 6 17.25 -17.45 8.35
N SER A 7 18.34 -16.92 7.76
CA SER A 7 18.32 -15.61 7.10
C SER A 7 17.31 -15.59 5.94
N GLY A 8 17.35 -16.61 5.06
CA GLY A 8 16.40 -16.73 3.96
C GLY A 8 14.94 -16.91 4.40
N SER A 9 14.69 -17.44 5.59
CA SER A 9 13.34 -17.49 6.17
C SER A 9 12.89 -16.12 6.69
N ARG A 10 13.78 -15.37 7.34
CA ARG A 10 13.49 -14.02 7.87
C ARG A 10 13.25 -13.02 6.76
N GLU A 11 14.05 -13.04 5.71
CA GLU A 11 13.86 -12.18 4.53
C GLU A 11 12.53 -12.44 3.84
N LYS A 12 12.13 -13.70 3.68
CA LYS A 12 10.83 -14.06 3.09
C LYS A 12 9.67 -13.56 3.94
N GLU A 13 9.75 -13.72 5.27
CA GLU A 13 8.73 -13.19 6.16
C GLU A 13 8.66 -11.65 6.08
N LEU A 14 9.81 -10.99 6.09
CA LEU A 14 9.93 -9.54 5.97
C LEU A 14 9.28 -9.01 4.68
N TRP A 15 9.63 -9.56 3.53
CA TRP A 15 9.03 -9.17 2.24
C TRP A 15 7.53 -9.46 2.19
N ARG A 16 7.09 -10.59 2.74
CA ARG A 16 5.65 -10.90 2.85
C ARG A 16 4.91 -9.85 3.68
N ARG A 17 5.44 -9.47 4.85
CA ARG A 17 4.85 -8.45 5.73
C ARG A 17 4.84 -7.07 5.09
N LEU A 18 5.94 -6.67 4.44
CA LEU A 18 5.99 -5.39 3.72
C LEU A 18 5.01 -5.35 2.55
N GLY A 19 4.78 -6.49 1.87
CA GLY A 19 3.76 -6.61 0.81
C GLY A 19 2.31 -6.50 1.30
N GLU A 20 2.05 -6.55 2.61
CA GLU A 20 0.73 -6.32 3.20
C GLU A 20 0.45 -4.81 3.43
N VAL A 21 1.48 -3.97 3.39
CA VAL A 21 1.36 -2.51 3.55
C VAL A 21 1.01 -1.89 2.21
N ASN A 22 -0.13 -1.19 2.16
CA ASN A 22 -0.60 -0.53 0.95
C ASN A 22 -0.37 0.98 1.00
N ASP A 23 -0.18 1.58 -0.17
CA ASP A 23 -0.50 2.97 -0.37
C ASP A 23 -2.00 3.17 -0.09
N PRO A 24 -2.37 4.06 0.86
CA PRO A 24 -3.75 4.16 1.31
C PRO A 24 -4.67 4.79 0.25
N GLU A 25 -4.14 5.61 -0.65
CA GLU A 25 -4.93 6.21 -1.73
C GLU A 25 -5.23 5.22 -2.85
N LEU A 26 -4.25 4.39 -3.16
CA LEU A 26 -4.27 3.50 -4.32
C LEU A 26 -4.70 2.08 -3.98
N ASP A 27 -4.69 1.67 -2.71
CA ASP A 27 -4.94 0.28 -2.30
C ASP A 27 -3.98 -0.74 -2.95
N GLU A 28 -2.75 -0.31 -3.25
CA GLU A 28 -1.70 -1.10 -3.89
C GLU A 28 -0.49 -1.26 -2.94
N PRO A 29 0.17 -2.44 -2.91
CA PRO A 29 1.31 -2.66 -2.03
C PRO A 29 2.44 -1.66 -2.28
N ILE A 30 3.01 -1.09 -1.21
CA ILE A 30 4.14 -0.15 -1.30
C ILE A 30 5.38 -0.79 -1.98
N THR A 31 5.49 -2.12 -1.94
CA THR A 31 6.53 -2.91 -2.59
C THR A 31 6.35 -2.95 -4.10
N GLU A 32 5.11 -3.16 -4.59
CA GLU A 32 4.77 -3.12 -6.01
C GLU A 32 4.84 -1.69 -6.58
N MET A 33 4.59 -0.68 -5.74
CA MET A 33 4.78 0.74 -6.08
C MET A 33 6.26 1.16 -6.17
N GLY A 34 7.19 0.30 -5.74
CA GLY A 34 8.63 0.59 -5.71
C GLY A 34 9.00 1.64 -4.65
N PHE A 35 8.14 1.91 -3.67
CA PHE A 35 8.44 2.90 -2.63
C PHE A 35 9.48 2.40 -1.63
N VAL A 36 9.59 1.08 -1.47
CA VAL A 36 10.65 0.42 -0.73
C VAL A 36 11.88 0.28 -1.64
N GLU A 37 12.92 1.09 -1.40
CA GLU A 37 14.14 1.11 -2.23
C GLU A 37 15.14 0.05 -1.81
N HIS A 38 15.27 -0.17 -0.51
CA HIS A 38 16.21 -1.15 0.04
C HIS A 38 15.65 -1.76 1.32
N VAL A 39 15.87 -3.06 1.45
CA VAL A 39 15.53 -3.83 2.65
C VAL A 39 16.70 -4.76 2.93
N ALA A 40 17.23 -4.73 4.14
CA ALA A 40 18.29 -5.63 4.58
C ALA A 40 18.04 -6.15 5.99
N VAL A 41 18.40 -7.41 6.21
CA VAL A 41 18.55 -8.01 7.53
C VAL A 41 20.04 -8.06 7.82
N ALA A 42 20.48 -7.28 8.81
CA ALA A 42 21.88 -7.25 9.24
C ALA A 42 22.25 -8.54 10.00
N ASP A 43 23.56 -8.78 10.15
CA ASP A 43 24.09 -9.98 10.80
C ASP A 43 23.67 -10.10 12.28
N ASP A 44 23.44 -8.96 12.94
CA ASP A 44 22.91 -8.87 14.31
C ASP A 44 21.39 -9.10 14.40
N GLY A 45 20.72 -9.28 13.25
CA GLY A 45 19.28 -9.37 13.12
C GLY A 45 18.58 -8.01 12.99
N GLY A 46 19.29 -6.89 12.94
CA GLY A 46 18.65 -5.60 12.67
C GLY A 46 17.96 -5.57 11.31
N VAL A 47 16.82 -4.89 11.19
CA VAL A 47 16.16 -4.63 9.89
C VAL A 47 16.34 -3.17 9.50
N GLN A 48 16.85 -2.93 8.30
CA GLN A 48 16.86 -1.61 7.68
C GLN A 48 15.88 -1.57 6.51
N VAL A 49 15.03 -0.54 6.48
CA VAL A 49 14.11 -0.26 5.38
C VAL A 49 14.32 1.17 4.90
N ASP A 50 14.75 1.33 3.66
CA ASP A 50 14.85 2.63 2.98
C ASP A 50 13.62 2.84 2.10
N PHE A 51 12.96 3.98 2.29
CA PHE A 51 11.66 4.30 1.70
C PHE A 51 11.73 5.63 0.98
N ARG A 52 11.19 5.70 -0.24
CA ARG A 52 11.18 6.93 -1.04
C ARG A 52 9.91 7.05 -1.89
N LEU A 53 9.27 8.20 -1.75
CA LEU A 53 8.04 8.55 -2.46
C LEU A 53 8.33 9.12 -3.87
N PRO A 54 7.33 9.16 -4.77
CA PRO A 54 7.50 9.68 -6.12
C PRO A 54 7.98 11.13 -6.20
N THR A 55 7.58 11.99 -5.26
CA THR A 55 7.90 13.42 -5.26
C THR A 55 8.29 13.92 -3.87
N TYR A 56 9.04 15.03 -3.84
CA TYR A 56 9.52 15.67 -2.61
C TYR A 56 8.38 16.24 -1.76
N TRP A 57 7.27 16.55 -2.44
CA TRP A 57 6.08 17.22 -1.91
C TRP A 57 4.88 16.27 -1.83
N CYS A 58 5.12 14.96 -1.83
CA CYS A 58 4.05 14.00 -1.52
C CYS A 58 3.41 14.38 -0.18
N SER A 59 2.11 14.10 -0.03
CA SER A 59 1.38 14.52 1.16
C SER A 59 2.01 13.92 2.43
N PRO A 60 2.30 14.72 3.47
CA PRO A 60 2.85 14.21 4.73
C PRO A 60 1.90 13.21 5.40
N ASN A 61 0.58 13.33 5.19
CA ASN A 61 -0.41 12.35 5.63
C ASN A 61 -0.13 10.98 5.02
N PHE A 62 0.10 10.92 3.71
CA PHE A 62 0.28 9.65 3.00
C PHE A 62 1.61 9.01 3.38
N ALA A 63 2.68 9.83 3.43
CA ALA A 63 3.99 9.40 3.90
C ALA A 63 3.90 8.77 5.30
N PHE A 64 3.26 9.45 6.24
CA PHE A 64 3.08 8.95 7.60
C PHE A 64 2.26 7.66 7.65
N LEU A 65 1.11 7.60 6.97
CA LEU A 65 0.26 6.41 6.98
C LEU A 65 0.98 5.16 6.46
N MET A 66 1.74 5.29 5.38
CA MET A 66 2.54 4.18 4.84
C MET A 66 3.67 3.78 5.79
N LEU A 67 4.41 4.74 6.36
CA LEU A 67 5.53 4.45 7.25
C LEU A 67 5.09 3.87 8.61
N ASP A 68 3.97 4.33 9.17
CA ASP A 68 3.35 3.70 10.34
C ASP A 68 2.84 2.29 10.01
N GLY A 69 2.33 2.08 8.79
CA GLY A 69 2.03 0.76 8.25
C GLY A 69 3.25 -0.16 8.19
N VAL A 70 4.38 0.34 7.68
CA VAL A 70 5.67 -0.38 7.69
C VAL A 70 6.08 -0.74 9.11
N ARG A 71 6.04 0.22 10.05
CA ARG A 71 6.38 -0.02 11.46
C ARG A 71 5.54 -1.14 12.05
N LYS A 72 4.21 -1.08 11.89
CA LYS A 72 3.28 -2.13 12.34
C LYS A 72 3.55 -3.48 11.70
N ALA A 73 3.92 -3.51 10.43
CA ALA A 73 4.27 -4.76 9.74
C ALA A 73 5.58 -5.37 10.30
N LEU A 74 6.56 -4.53 10.63
CA LEU A 74 7.81 -4.95 11.26
C LEU A 74 7.60 -5.43 12.70
N ASP A 75 6.73 -4.76 13.47
CA ASP A 75 6.35 -5.17 14.83
C ASP A 75 5.70 -6.58 14.86
N GLN A 76 5.11 -7.03 13.75
CA GLN A 76 4.46 -8.34 13.61
C GLN A 76 5.38 -9.46 13.10
N LEU A 77 6.68 -9.19 12.93
CA LEU A 77 7.65 -10.22 12.56
C LEU A 77 7.86 -11.19 13.72
N SER A 78 7.86 -12.49 13.40
CA SER A 78 7.90 -13.59 14.37
C SER A 78 9.14 -13.60 15.28
N TRP A 79 10.17 -12.86 14.89
CA TRP A 79 11.48 -12.82 15.52
C TRP A 79 11.85 -11.45 16.10
N SER A 80 10.89 -10.52 16.10
CA SER A 80 10.95 -9.22 16.80
C SER A 80 12.27 -8.44 16.65
N PRO A 81 12.66 -8.06 15.42
CA PRO A 81 13.87 -7.29 15.19
C PRO A 81 13.85 -5.91 15.84
N ALA A 82 15.04 -5.42 16.20
CA ALA A 82 15.27 -3.98 16.15
C ALA A 82 15.25 -3.51 14.69
N TYR A 83 14.60 -2.39 14.40
CA TYR A 83 14.51 -1.90 13.03
C TYR A 83 14.72 -0.40 12.90
N ARG A 84 15.10 0.02 11.69
CA ARG A 84 15.19 1.41 11.28
C ARG A 84 14.49 1.58 9.95
N VAL A 85 13.54 2.52 9.90
CA VAL A 85 12.88 2.94 8.67
C VAL A 85 13.35 4.35 8.35
N LYS A 86 13.78 4.59 7.11
CA LYS A 86 14.27 5.90 6.66
C LYS A 86 13.52 6.35 5.41
N LEU A 87 12.76 7.44 5.55
CA LEU A 87 12.21 8.22 4.45
C LEU A 87 13.31 9.11 3.87
N HIS A 88 13.53 9.01 2.56
CA HIS A 88 14.48 9.82 1.82
C HIS A 88 13.77 10.88 0.97
N ASP A 89 14.47 12.00 0.73
CA ASP A 89 14.14 12.98 -0.33
C ASP A 89 12.68 13.47 -0.29
N HIS A 90 12.26 13.88 0.91
CA HIS A 90 10.93 14.41 1.20
C HIS A 90 11.05 15.67 2.06
N MET A 91 10.16 16.65 1.85
CA MET A 91 10.18 17.94 2.56
C MET A 91 10.24 17.81 4.08
N PHE A 92 9.48 16.86 4.61
CA PHE A 92 9.39 16.60 6.06
C PHE A 92 10.13 15.32 6.47
N ALA A 93 11.18 14.92 5.72
CA ALA A 93 11.88 13.66 5.99
C ALA A 93 12.44 13.60 7.41
N GLU A 94 13.01 14.69 7.93
CA GLU A 94 13.60 14.72 9.27
C GLU A 94 12.55 14.57 10.38
N GLU A 95 11.45 15.31 10.30
CA GLU A 95 10.35 15.26 11.25
C GLU A 95 9.69 13.88 11.24
N VAL A 96 9.39 13.36 10.05
CA VAL A 96 8.77 12.03 9.88
C VAL A 96 9.70 10.94 10.41
N ASN A 97 10.98 10.94 10.05
CA ASN A 97 11.93 9.92 10.49
C ASN A 97 12.08 9.91 12.01
N ARG A 98 12.23 11.09 12.63
CA ARG A 98 12.30 11.21 14.11
C ARG A 98 11.00 10.74 14.76
N GLY A 99 9.86 11.13 14.20
CA GLY A 99 8.55 10.76 14.70
C GLY A 99 8.27 9.27 14.65
N ILE A 100 8.52 8.64 13.50
CA ILE A 100 8.35 7.20 13.29
C ILE A 100 9.30 6.39 14.18
N GLN A 101 10.56 6.81 14.30
CA GLN A 101 11.52 6.15 15.20
C GLN A 101 11.08 6.23 16.68
N ALA A 102 10.44 7.32 17.09
CA ALA A 102 9.93 7.51 18.43
C ALA A 102 8.51 6.94 18.65
N GLY A 103 7.90 6.34 17.63
CA GLY A 103 6.53 5.81 17.70
C GLY A 103 5.45 6.89 17.90
N LYS A 104 5.72 8.14 17.51
CA LYS A 104 4.81 9.28 17.68
C LYS A 104 3.61 9.20 16.73
N ALA A 105 2.46 9.67 17.19
CA ALA A 105 1.29 9.88 16.35
C ALA A 105 1.48 11.07 15.40
N PHE A 106 0.70 11.10 14.32
CA PHE A 106 0.78 12.16 13.30
C PHE A 106 0.71 13.58 13.89
N GLY A 107 -0.25 13.81 14.81
CA GLY A 107 -0.44 15.11 15.45
C GLY A 107 0.76 15.57 16.29
N GLU A 108 1.55 14.64 16.84
CA GLU A 108 2.77 14.95 17.59
C GLU A 108 3.97 15.27 16.68
N ILE A 109 3.91 14.87 15.41
CA ILE A 109 4.96 15.16 14.40
C ILE A 109 4.66 16.50 13.71
N PHE A 110 3.40 16.74 13.37
CA PHE A 110 3.00 17.83 12.48
C PHE A 110 2.10 18.88 13.11
N GLY A 111 1.72 18.76 14.39
CA GLY A 111 0.71 19.61 15.03
C GLY A 111 0.98 21.11 14.95
N GLU A 112 2.25 21.53 14.99
CA GLU A 112 2.65 22.95 14.84
C GLU A 112 2.79 23.38 13.38
N LEU A 113 2.97 22.44 12.45
CA LEU A 113 3.33 22.69 11.05
C LEU A 113 2.14 22.61 10.09
N ALA A 114 1.09 21.86 10.44
CA ALA A 114 0.09 21.43 9.46
C ALA A 114 -1.36 21.84 9.79
N GLY A 115 -1.60 22.54 10.91
CA GLY A 115 -2.96 22.79 11.39
C GLY A 115 -3.70 21.49 11.74
N ALA A 116 -4.96 21.58 12.18
CA ALA A 116 -5.77 20.41 12.47
C ALA A 116 -6.11 19.66 11.17
N LEU A 117 -5.22 18.76 10.73
CA LEU A 117 -5.50 17.82 9.64
C LEU A 117 -6.32 16.65 10.19
N ASP A 118 -7.51 16.45 9.62
CA ASP A 118 -8.37 15.31 9.94
C ASP A 118 -7.84 14.02 9.30
N LEU A 119 -6.87 13.40 9.97
CA LEU A 119 -6.33 12.10 9.55
C LEU A 119 -7.38 10.99 9.64
N ALA A 120 -8.39 11.13 10.51
CA ALA A 120 -9.44 10.12 10.67
C ALA A 120 -10.38 10.11 9.46
N GLY A 121 -10.92 11.27 9.07
CA GLY A 121 -11.74 11.41 7.86
C GLY A 121 -10.98 11.06 6.58
N LEU A 122 -9.68 11.34 6.53
CA LEU A 122 -8.84 10.90 5.43
C LEU A 122 -8.69 9.37 5.35
N LYS A 123 -8.45 8.71 6.50
CA LYS A 123 -8.42 7.24 6.58
C LYS A 123 -9.76 6.63 6.14
N GLU A 124 -10.88 7.22 6.55
CA GLU A 124 -12.21 6.77 6.14
C GLU A 124 -12.40 6.89 4.62
N THR A 125 -12.02 8.02 4.03
CA THR A 125 -12.07 8.24 2.57
C THR A 125 -11.32 7.14 1.81
N PHE A 126 -10.15 6.75 2.31
CA PHE A 126 -9.33 5.68 1.75
C PHE A 126 -9.93 4.29 1.96
N ALA A 127 -10.49 4.02 3.13
CA ALA A 127 -11.19 2.77 3.40
C ALA A 127 -12.40 2.58 2.46
N ILE A 128 -13.16 3.65 2.19
CA ILE A 128 -14.27 3.64 1.21
C ILE A 128 -13.75 3.25 -0.18
N LYS A 129 -12.69 3.91 -0.65
CA LYS A 129 -12.11 3.65 -1.98
C LYS A 129 -11.61 2.21 -2.11
N ALA A 130 -10.86 1.74 -1.12
CA ALA A 130 -10.35 0.39 -1.06
C ALA A 130 -11.49 -0.64 -1.04
N PHE A 131 -12.51 -0.45 -0.20
CA PHE A 131 -13.69 -1.31 -0.16
C PHE A 131 -14.36 -1.41 -1.53
N LYS A 132 -14.60 -0.27 -2.20
CA LYS A 132 -15.23 -0.19 -3.52
C LYS A 132 -14.39 -0.88 -4.60
N ARG A 133 -13.08 -0.62 -4.67
CA ARG A 133 -12.16 -1.26 -5.65
C ARG A 133 -12.13 -2.78 -5.47
N ARG A 134 -12.00 -3.25 -4.23
CA ARG A 134 -11.97 -4.68 -3.89
C ARG A 134 -13.31 -5.35 -4.22
N GLN A 135 -14.42 -4.69 -3.90
CA GLN A 135 -15.78 -5.18 -4.19
C GLN A 135 -16.00 -5.34 -5.70
N GLU A 136 -15.61 -4.36 -6.51
CA GLU A 136 -15.74 -4.41 -7.97
C GLU A 136 -15.00 -5.63 -8.54
N ALA A 137 -13.75 -5.84 -8.11
CA ALA A 137 -12.94 -6.96 -8.59
C ALA A 137 -13.60 -8.31 -8.33
N VAL A 138 -14.16 -8.49 -7.13
CA VAL A 138 -14.84 -9.73 -6.75
C VAL A 138 -16.17 -9.90 -7.49
N LEU A 139 -17.01 -8.87 -7.55
CA LEU A 139 -18.28 -8.91 -8.29
C LEU A 139 -18.07 -9.21 -9.78
N ARG A 140 -17.07 -8.59 -10.41
CA ARG A 140 -16.68 -8.89 -11.80
C ARG A 140 -16.20 -10.33 -11.95
N GLY A 141 -15.39 -10.81 -11.00
CA GLY A 141 -14.95 -12.21 -10.96
C GLY A 141 -16.12 -13.18 -10.91
N LEU A 142 -17.11 -12.96 -10.04
CA LEU A 142 -18.29 -13.83 -9.92
C LEU A 142 -19.14 -13.83 -11.21
N ARG A 143 -19.35 -12.66 -11.83
CA ARG A 143 -20.06 -12.59 -13.12
C ARG A 143 -19.31 -13.31 -14.24
N GLN A 144 -17.98 -13.23 -14.25
CA GLN A 144 -17.14 -13.98 -15.21
C GLN A 144 -17.23 -15.50 -15.00
N HIS A 145 -17.47 -15.96 -13.77
CA HIS A 145 -17.74 -17.36 -13.45
C HIS A 145 -19.19 -17.79 -13.76
N GLY A 146 -20.00 -16.90 -14.34
CA GLY A 146 -21.35 -17.23 -14.81
C GLY A 146 -22.46 -17.15 -13.75
N LEU A 147 -22.18 -16.65 -12.55
CA LEU A 147 -23.24 -16.45 -11.55
C LEU A 147 -24.19 -15.33 -12.00
N THR A 148 -25.48 -15.51 -11.72
CA THR A 148 -26.48 -14.47 -12.01
C THR A 148 -26.39 -13.34 -10.99
N ASP A 149 -26.81 -12.13 -11.38
CA ASP A 149 -26.84 -10.98 -10.48
C ASP A 149 -27.66 -11.26 -9.21
N ARG A 150 -28.71 -12.09 -9.31
CA ARG A 150 -29.51 -12.53 -8.16
C ARG A 150 -28.71 -13.43 -7.22
N ASP A 151 -28.01 -14.43 -7.75
CA ASP A 151 -27.22 -15.36 -6.93
C ASP A 151 -26.06 -14.65 -6.24
N ILE A 152 -25.42 -13.70 -6.94
CA ILE A 152 -24.34 -12.89 -6.37
C ILE A 152 -24.86 -12.06 -5.19
N LEU A 153 -25.99 -11.37 -5.34
CA LEU A 153 -26.51 -10.47 -4.30
C LEU A 153 -27.17 -11.21 -3.13
N ALA A 154 -27.60 -12.46 -3.33
CA ALA A 154 -28.09 -13.33 -2.27
C ALA A 154 -26.96 -14.07 -1.52
N MET A 155 -25.70 -13.91 -1.94
CA MET A 155 -24.57 -14.62 -1.36
C MET A 155 -24.31 -14.16 0.08
N ASP A 156 -24.35 -15.13 0.99
CA ASP A 156 -23.98 -14.96 2.40
C ASP A 156 -22.47 -15.23 2.62
N LEU A 157 -21.99 -15.05 3.85
CA LEU A 157 -20.56 -15.17 4.15
C LEU A 157 -20.04 -16.62 3.97
N PRO A 158 -20.76 -17.68 4.38
CA PRO A 158 -20.38 -19.06 4.07
C PRO A 158 -20.26 -19.34 2.57
N ALA A 159 -21.24 -18.96 1.75
CA ALA A 159 -21.22 -19.14 0.31
C ALA A 159 -20.06 -18.36 -0.34
N TYR A 160 -19.83 -17.13 0.14
CA TYR A 160 -18.69 -16.33 -0.26
C TYR A 160 -17.38 -17.04 0.07
N ASP A 161 -17.22 -17.57 1.29
CA ASP A 161 -15.98 -18.20 1.75
C ASP A 161 -15.62 -19.45 0.95
N VAL A 162 -16.60 -20.24 0.50
CA VAL A 162 -16.36 -21.42 -0.34
C VAL A 162 -16.15 -21.10 -1.81
N ALA A 163 -16.61 -19.95 -2.32
CA ALA A 163 -16.37 -19.54 -3.70
C ALA A 163 -14.86 -19.53 -4.03
N ARG A 164 -14.47 -20.04 -5.20
CA ARG A 164 -13.07 -20.08 -5.64
C ARG A 164 -12.96 -19.30 -6.95
N PHE A 165 -11.86 -18.59 -7.10
CA PHE A 165 -11.48 -17.91 -8.33
C PHE A 165 -10.21 -18.55 -8.85
N GLU A 166 -10.09 -18.63 -10.16
CA GLU A 166 -8.79 -18.82 -10.81
C GLU A 166 -7.80 -17.72 -10.39
N PRO A 167 -6.48 -17.98 -10.41
CA PRO A 167 -5.47 -16.98 -10.10
C PRO A 167 -5.67 -15.69 -10.89
N GLY A 168 -5.80 -14.57 -10.18
CA GLY A 168 -6.09 -13.28 -10.80
C GLY A 168 -6.58 -12.24 -9.79
N GLU A 169 -7.09 -11.13 -10.30
CA GLU A 169 -7.46 -9.98 -9.47
C GLU A 169 -8.59 -10.31 -8.47
N ALA A 170 -9.63 -11.03 -8.90
CA ALA A 170 -10.70 -11.45 -8.01
C ALA A 170 -10.20 -12.33 -6.86
N ALA A 171 -9.28 -13.28 -7.16
CA ALA A 171 -8.67 -14.14 -6.15
C ALA A 171 -7.85 -13.33 -5.12
N LYS A 172 -7.08 -12.34 -5.58
CA LYS A 172 -6.30 -11.44 -4.71
C LYS A 172 -7.20 -10.56 -3.83
N GLN A 173 -8.27 -10.00 -4.41
CA GLN A 173 -9.12 -9.03 -3.70
C GLN A 173 -10.17 -9.68 -2.81
N LYS A 174 -10.56 -10.94 -3.05
CA LYS A 174 -11.55 -11.66 -2.23
C LYS A 174 -11.25 -11.63 -0.71
N PRO A 175 -10.07 -12.09 -0.22
CA PRO A 175 -9.78 -12.03 1.21
C PRO A 175 -9.69 -10.59 1.75
N ARG A 176 -9.22 -9.64 0.93
CA ARG A 176 -9.10 -8.21 1.31
C ARG A 176 -10.45 -7.52 1.42
N TYR A 177 -11.40 -7.86 0.54
CA TYR A 177 -12.78 -7.41 0.60
C TYR A 177 -13.47 -7.97 1.84
N ARG A 178 -13.32 -9.28 2.07
CA ARG A 178 -13.87 -9.94 3.27
C ARG A 178 -13.39 -9.29 4.56
N ALA A 179 -12.08 -9.03 4.68
CA ALA A 179 -11.51 -8.36 5.84
C ALA A 179 -12.10 -6.96 6.05
N ALA A 180 -12.18 -6.16 4.98
CA ALA A 180 -12.77 -4.81 5.03
C ALA A 180 -14.26 -4.83 5.38
N LEU A 181 -15.00 -5.82 4.90
CA LEU A 181 -16.42 -5.99 5.23
C LEU A 181 -16.63 -6.28 6.72
N LEU A 182 -15.85 -7.21 7.28
CA LEU A 182 -15.94 -7.57 8.69
C LEU A 182 -15.43 -6.46 9.62
N GLU A 183 -14.40 -5.72 9.20
CA GLU A 183 -13.92 -4.56 9.93
C GLU A 183 -14.98 -3.45 9.97
N ARG A 184 -15.62 -3.17 8.82
CA ARG A 184 -16.63 -2.11 8.70
C ARG A 184 -17.92 -2.45 9.45
N PHE A 185 -18.26 -3.72 9.54
CA PHE A 185 -19.49 -4.20 10.14
C PHE A 185 -19.17 -5.42 11.02
N PRO A 186 -18.76 -5.22 12.28
CA PRO A 186 -18.37 -6.30 13.18
C PRO A 186 -19.57 -7.12 13.68
N ASP A 187 -20.77 -6.54 13.72
CA ASP A 187 -21.98 -7.16 14.29
C ASP A 187 -22.84 -7.94 13.26
N ARG A 188 -22.33 -8.13 12.04
CA ARG A 188 -23.02 -8.87 10.98
C ARG A 188 -23.29 -10.31 11.38
N GLN A 189 -24.41 -10.84 10.93
CA GLN A 189 -24.70 -12.26 11.00
C GLN A 189 -24.11 -13.00 9.79
N ALA A 190 -23.94 -14.32 9.92
CA ALA A 190 -23.32 -15.13 8.88
C ALA A 190 -24.19 -15.22 7.61
N ASP A 191 -25.51 -15.13 7.78
CA ASP A 191 -26.53 -15.15 6.72
C ASP A 191 -26.83 -13.77 6.12
N ASP A 192 -26.19 -12.70 6.62
CA ASP A 192 -26.28 -11.38 6.01
C ASP A 192 -25.65 -11.39 4.60
N PRO A 193 -26.25 -10.68 3.63
CA PRO A 193 -25.66 -10.51 2.31
C PRO A 193 -24.25 -9.90 2.39
N VAL A 194 -23.34 -10.51 1.64
CA VAL A 194 -21.93 -10.09 1.58
C VAL A 194 -21.76 -8.82 0.76
N PHE A 195 -22.53 -8.67 -0.32
CA PHE A 195 -22.42 -7.53 -1.22
C PHE A 195 -23.44 -6.44 -0.84
N VAL A 196 -22.96 -5.47 -0.07
CA VAL A 196 -23.69 -4.27 0.36
C VAL A 196 -22.94 -3.01 -0.03
N THR A 197 -23.60 -1.85 0.03
CA THR A 197 -22.91 -0.56 -0.09
C THR A 197 -21.98 -0.31 1.12
N TRP A 198 -21.16 0.74 1.07
CA TRP A 198 -20.31 1.13 2.20
C TRP A 198 -21.13 1.48 3.46
N GLU A 199 -22.35 1.96 3.26
CA GLU A 199 -23.32 2.30 4.29
C GLU A 199 -24.07 1.06 4.81
N GLY A 200 -23.85 -0.11 4.19
CA GLY A 200 -24.45 -1.38 4.58
C GLY A 200 -25.81 -1.66 3.92
N GLN A 201 -26.19 -0.88 2.91
CA GLN A 201 -27.47 -1.04 2.23
C GLN A 201 -27.41 -2.20 1.23
N SER A 202 -28.53 -2.91 1.07
CA SER A 202 -28.67 -3.94 0.04
C SER A 202 -28.68 -3.32 -1.35
N ILE A 203 -28.04 -3.98 -2.30
CA ILE A 203 -28.03 -3.56 -3.71
C ILE A 203 -29.20 -4.27 -4.41
N PRO A 204 -30.18 -3.55 -4.97
CA PRO A 204 -31.25 -4.20 -5.73
C PRO A 204 -30.70 -4.93 -6.97
N VAL A 205 -31.28 -6.08 -7.33
CA VAL A 205 -30.84 -6.89 -8.49
C VAL A 205 -30.76 -6.06 -9.78
N GLY A 206 -31.76 -5.22 -10.04
CA GLY A 206 -31.77 -4.34 -11.22
C GLY A 206 -30.75 -3.18 -11.17
N ALA A 207 -30.14 -2.93 -10.01
CA ALA A 207 -29.19 -1.83 -9.80
C ALA A 207 -27.71 -2.28 -9.82
N LEU A 208 -27.42 -3.59 -9.84
CA LEU A 208 -26.03 -4.09 -9.79
C LEU A 208 -25.17 -3.56 -10.94
N GLY A 209 -25.74 -3.42 -12.14
CA GLY A 209 -25.05 -2.83 -13.28
C GLY A 209 -24.62 -1.37 -13.05
N ALA A 210 -25.51 -0.56 -12.48
CA ALA A 210 -25.22 0.83 -12.13
C ALA A 210 -24.19 0.92 -10.98
N HIS A 211 -24.33 0.07 -9.97
CA HIS A 211 -23.36 -0.06 -8.87
C HIS A 211 -21.96 -0.38 -9.40
N LEU A 212 -21.82 -1.39 -10.26
CA LEU A 212 -20.53 -1.73 -10.89
C LEU A 212 -19.94 -0.58 -11.73
N ALA A 213 -20.77 0.24 -12.37
CA ALA A 213 -20.30 1.40 -13.11
C ALA A 213 -19.73 2.49 -12.18
N GLU A 214 -20.36 2.72 -11.02
CA GLU A 214 -19.84 3.61 -9.98
C GLU A 214 -18.49 3.09 -9.44
N LEU A 215 -18.43 1.81 -9.04
CA LEU A 215 -17.19 1.22 -8.51
C LEU A 215 -16.05 1.28 -9.54
N ARG A 216 -16.36 1.05 -10.82
CA ARG A 216 -15.41 1.20 -11.93
C ARG A 216 -14.84 2.62 -12.00
N GLY A 217 -15.67 3.65 -11.77
CA GLY A 217 -15.19 5.04 -11.73
C GLY A 217 -14.14 5.25 -10.64
N VAL A 218 -14.37 4.70 -9.46
CA VAL A 218 -13.42 4.73 -8.34
C VAL A 218 -12.12 4.01 -8.72
N ARG A 219 -12.20 2.77 -9.24
CA ARG A 219 -11.02 2.01 -9.65
C ARG A 219 -10.22 2.72 -10.74
N VAL A 220 -10.86 3.24 -11.78
CA VAL A 220 -10.17 3.94 -12.89
C VAL A 220 -9.45 5.19 -12.37
N ASN A 221 -10.06 5.96 -11.46
CA ASN A 221 -9.40 7.11 -10.85
C ASN A 221 -8.17 6.68 -10.04
N MET A 222 -8.27 5.60 -9.26
CA MET A 222 -7.13 5.06 -8.51
C MET A 222 -6.03 4.53 -9.44
N GLU A 223 -6.37 3.77 -10.48
CA GLU A 223 -5.40 3.26 -11.47
C GLU A 223 -4.67 4.41 -12.18
N PHE A 224 -5.38 5.48 -12.52
CA PHE A 224 -4.80 6.69 -13.12
C PHE A 224 -3.82 7.39 -12.17
N ASN A 225 -4.22 7.62 -10.91
CA ASN A 225 -3.33 8.22 -9.91
C ASN A 225 -2.10 7.33 -9.68
N GLY A 226 -2.27 6.01 -9.62
CA GLY A 226 -1.15 5.06 -9.48
C GLY A 226 -0.20 5.10 -10.67
N ALA A 227 -0.71 5.21 -11.90
CA ALA A 227 0.10 5.37 -13.10
C ALA A 227 0.89 6.70 -13.08
N LEU A 228 0.28 7.80 -12.63
CA LEU A 228 0.98 9.07 -12.44
C LEU A 228 2.07 8.98 -11.37
N CYS A 229 1.78 8.38 -10.21
CA CYS A 229 2.75 8.18 -9.14
C CYS A 229 3.97 7.38 -9.62
N ARG A 230 3.75 6.24 -10.29
CA ARG A 230 4.83 5.44 -10.87
C ARG A 230 5.60 6.20 -11.95
N GLY A 231 4.90 6.90 -12.85
CA GLY A 231 5.53 7.69 -13.90
C GLY A 231 6.38 8.85 -13.39
N LEU A 232 5.91 9.57 -12.36
CA LEU A 232 6.66 10.63 -11.68
C LEU A 232 7.90 10.07 -11.00
N LYS A 233 7.77 8.97 -10.26
CA LYS A 233 8.91 8.29 -9.61
C LYS A 233 9.93 7.86 -10.65
N GLN A 234 9.49 7.15 -11.70
CA GLN A 234 10.38 6.69 -12.77
C GLN A 234 11.05 7.86 -13.47
N THR A 235 10.35 8.99 -13.70
CA THR A 235 10.91 10.17 -14.36
C THR A 235 11.93 10.90 -13.48
N ARG A 236 11.60 11.03 -12.19
CA ARG A 236 12.44 11.75 -11.21
C ARG A 236 13.71 10.97 -10.87
N TYR A 237 13.59 9.66 -10.78
CA TYR A 237 14.68 8.74 -10.47
C TYR A 237 15.06 7.90 -11.69
N LYS A 238 14.85 8.43 -12.91
CA LYS A 238 15.47 7.92 -14.15
C LYS A 238 16.93 7.63 -13.82
N GLU A 239 17.45 6.48 -14.23
CA GLU A 239 18.89 6.21 -14.19
C GLU A 239 19.47 5.94 -12.77
N LEU A 240 19.16 4.75 -12.24
CA LEU A 240 20.18 3.98 -11.50
C LEU A 240 21.17 3.30 -12.47
N ASP A 241 20.91 3.31 -13.77
CA ASP A 241 21.89 2.98 -14.79
C ASP A 241 22.67 4.24 -15.14
N VAL A 242 23.96 4.22 -14.81
CA VAL A 242 24.96 5.17 -15.30
C VAL A 242 24.81 5.29 -16.81
N VAL A 243 24.43 6.46 -17.32
CA VAL A 243 24.57 6.77 -18.74
C VAL A 243 26.01 7.21 -18.97
N ASP A 244 26.80 6.36 -19.62
CA ASP A 244 28.13 6.68 -20.14
C ASP A 244 29.15 7.31 -19.16
N GLY A 245 29.02 7.01 -17.85
CA GLY A 245 29.95 7.49 -16.82
C GLY A 245 29.69 8.92 -16.35
N GLU A 246 28.61 9.57 -16.79
CA GLU A 246 28.23 10.89 -16.31
C GLU A 246 27.31 10.83 -15.07
N PRO A 247 27.44 11.76 -14.11
CA PRO A 247 26.60 11.78 -12.92
C PRO A 247 25.14 12.08 -13.28
N THR A 248 24.21 11.28 -12.77
CA THR A 248 22.78 11.50 -12.98
C THR A 248 22.25 12.52 -11.99
N LEU A 249 21.03 13.02 -12.20
CA LEU A 249 20.36 13.92 -11.23
C LEU A 249 20.32 13.32 -9.81
N VAL A 250 20.26 12.00 -9.71
CA VAL A 250 20.26 11.27 -8.43
C VAL A 250 21.61 11.41 -7.71
N ASP A 251 22.73 11.42 -8.44
CA ASP A 251 24.06 11.60 -7.84
C ASP A 251 24.24 12.98 -7.22
N PHE A 252 23.66 14.02 -7.84
CA PHE A 252 23.63 15.36 -7.26
C PHE A 252 22.76 15.43 -6.00
N ILE A 253 21.59 14.80 -6.01
CA ILE A 253 20.69 14.77 -4.84
C ILE A 253 21.32 13.99 -3.67
N MET A 254 22.03 12.90 -3.96
CA MET A 254 22.64 12.01 -2.96
C MET A 254 24.07 12.42 -2.56
N ASN A 255 24.58 13.52 -3.11
CA ASN A 255 25.96 13.99 -2.95
C ASN A 255 27.01 12.90 -3.27
N ARG A 256 26.76 12.13 -4.34
CA ARG A 256 27.62 11.05 -4.85
C ARG A 256 28.40 11.42 -6.11
N VAL A 257 28.34 12.70 -6.51
CA VAL A 257 29.04 13.21 -7.71
C VAL A 257 30.55 13.01 -7.53
N PRO A 258 31.23 12.24 -8.40
CA PRO A 258 32.67 12.10 -8.37
C PRO A 258 33.36 13.45 -8.58
N ALA A 259 34.51 13.66 -7.94
CA ALA A 259 35.33 14.83 -8.22
C ALA A 259 35.73 14.84 -9.70
N ARG A 260 35.52 15.97 -10.38
CA ARG A 260 35.85 16.12 -11.80
C ARG A 260 37.34 15.81 -12.00
N ALA A 261 37.65 14.81 -12.82
CA ALA A 261 39.04 14.55 -13.20
C ALA A 261 39.61 15.79 -13.89
N ALA A 262 40.80 16.21 -13.46
CA ALA A 262 41.48 17.33 -14.09
C ALA A 262 41.72 17.01 -15.59
N PRO A 263 41.54 17.98 -16.49
CA PRO A 263 41.79 17.75 -17.91
C PRO A 263 43.24 17.29 -18.10
N THR A 264 43.42 16.13 -18.73
CA THR A 264 44.73 15.67 -19.21
C THR A 264 45.21 16.67 -20.28
N ALA A 265 46.38 17.25 -20.04
CA ALA A 265 47.04 18.22 -20.91
C ALA A 265 47.49 17.62 -22.24
#